data_AF-A0A1H5GND3-F1
#
_entry.id   AF-A0A1H5GND3-F1
#
_cell.length_a   1.000
_cell.length_b   1.000
_cell.length_c   1.000
_cell.angle_alpha   90.00
_cell.angle_beta   90.00
_cell.angle_gamma   90.00
#
_symmetry.space_group_name_H-M   'P 1'
#
loop_
_entity.id
_entity.type
_entity.pdbx_description
1 polymer ?
#
loop_
_entity_poly.entity_id
_entity_poly.type
_entity_poly.pdbx_seq_one_letter_code
_entity_poly.pdbx_strand_id
1 'polypeptide(L)'
;MAGKLTEQVSTAAVLGGLAGAALGAGRGRRTAGLGALAGAAVLATSEYVARRRQRPDEIPALPHRILASGAVAAPLGWAAGALTRQPAARVALAAGGVAGGLGVRPQKVALGPAVGLALRPVVARRTPAQAAAVTVVAYRLAAAALFRDPQVTLLAERAAPDDLPFVVPLAAQGGYVGTDFVRTLATELDGDYTRDAADVGIVASLDELVGGDFYPTAVDPLVREFYEHTTRFALDIEPEWRAWVRPGYLLYRTALARPLGQANVPMNQRQAQRGVVSRIDTVDQPDGTRVRGWIRSYADDDEPIYVGIYTTYRRGGRGYVSVGFPLPGGSFTATLEPRLRPGGGLTLSSHGAHADAGHYLTVVDPDTGELTTLMVPGFGEELQVWSDAGELRADHAFSLFGLPFLVLRYRIRRKD
;
A
#
# COMPACT_ATOMS: atom_id res chain seq x y z
N MET A 1 -4.28 -31.81 -12.36
CA MET A 1 -3.03 -31.05 -12.62
C MET A 1 -2.68 -30.93 -14.11
N ALA A 2 -2.75 -32.01 -14.91
CA ALA A 2 -2.45 -31.96 -16.35
C ALA A 2 -3.35 -31.01 -17.17
N GLY A 3 -4.66 -30.93 -16.88
CA GLY A 3 -5.58 -30.03 -17.59
C GLY A 3 -5.23 -28.55 -17.45
N LYS A 4 -4.91 -28.09 -16.21
CA LYS A 4 -4.50 -26.71 -15.92
C LYS A 4 -3.22 -26.32 -16.65
N LEU A 5 -2.24 -27.24 -16.71
CA LEU A 5 -0.99 -27.00 -17.45
C LEU A 5 -1.24 -26.86 -18.96
N THR A 6 -2.06 -27.74 -19.54
CA THR A 6 -2.41 -27.67 -20.97
C THR A 6 -3.12 -26.36 -21.30
N GLU A 7 -4.06 -25.92 -20.46
CA GLU A 7 -4.77 -24.65 -20.63
C GLU A 7 -3.83 -23.44 -20.59
N GLN A 8 -2.94 -23.41 -19.59
CA GLN A 8 -1.93 -22.35 -19.44
C GLN A 8 -0.98 -22.27 -20.64
N VAL A 9 -0.45 -23.42 -21.09
CA VAL A 9 0.44 -23.49 -22.26
C VAL A 9 -0.30 -23.11 -23.54
N SER A 10 -1.55 -23.50 -23.70
CA SER A 10 -2.38 -23.13 -24.86
C SER A 10 -2.64 -21.62 -24.90
N THR A 11 -2.96 -21.03 -23.75
CA THR A 11 -3.15 -19.58 -23.62
C THR A 11 -1.86 -18.82 -23.95
N ALA A 12 -0.72 -19.30 -23.46
CA ALA A 12 0.59 -18.76 -23.79
C ALA A 12 0.91 -18.91 -25.29
N ALA A 13 0.56 -20.03 -25.92
CA ALA A 13 0.73 -20.22 -27.36
C ALA A 13 -0.08 -19.20 -28.18
N VAL A 14 -1.34 -18.97 -27.80
CA VAL A 14 -2.21 -17.97 -28.48
C VAL A 14 -1.62 -16.56 -28.34
N LEU A 15 -1.26 -16.15 -27.12
CA LEU A 15 -0.64 -14.85 -26.87
C LEU A 15 0.67 -14.69 -27.67
N GLY A 16 1.50 -15.73 -27.68
CA GLY A 16 2.75 -15.76 -28.44
C GLY A 16 2.51 -15.65 -29.95
N GLY A 17 1.49 -16.33 -30.46
CA GLY A 17 1.09 -16.28 -31.85
C GLY A 17 0.62 -14.88 -32.29
N LEU A 18 -0.23 -14.23 -31.48
CA LEU A 18 -0.67 -12.86 -31.72
C LEU A 18 0.52 -11.88 -31.70
N ALA A 19 1.42 -12.03 -30.73
CA ALA A 19 2.64 -11.22 -30.65
C ALA A 19 3.53 -11.41 -31.89
N GLY A 20 3.77 -12.66 -32.28
CA GLY A 20 4.58 -13.01 -33.44
C GLY A 20 4.00 -12.48 -34.76
N ALA A 21 2.69 -12.60 -34.94
CA ALA A 21 1.98 -12.03 -36.09
C ALA A 21 2.12 -10.49 -36.12
N ALA A 22 1.93 -9.82 -34.98
CA ALA A 22 2.06 -8.37 -34.86
C ALA A 22 3.49 -7.88 -35.16
N LEU A 23 4.51 -8.61 -34.74
CA LEU A 23 5.92 -8.29 -35.01
C LEU A 23 6.30 -8.50 -36.50
N GLY A 24 5.66 -9.47 -37.16
CA GLY A 24 5.82 -9.75 -38.59
C GLY A 24 4.95 -8.88 -39.51
N ALA A 25 3.94 -8.21 -38.95
CA ALA A 25 3.04 -7.33 -39.68
C ALA A 25 3.81 -6.20 -40.37
N GLY A 26 3.56 -6.00 -41.67
CA GLY A 26 4.27 -5.03 -42.52
C GLY A 26 5.39 -5.63 -43.38
N ARG A 27 5.73 -6.93 -43.22
CA ARG A 27 6.68 -7.66 -44.08
C ARG A 27 6.03 -8.74 -44.94
N GLY A 28 4.72 -8.66 -45.16
CA GLY A 28 3.92 -9.61 -45.94
C GLY A 28 3.30 -10.75 -45.12
N ARG A 29 2.28 -11.41 -45.70
CA ARG A 29 1.47 -12.46 -45.03
C ARG A 29 2.30 -13.67 -44.58
N ARG A 30 3.28 -14.09 -45.38
CA ARG A 30 4.18 -15.21 -45.03
C ARG A 30 4.99 -14.93 -43.76
N THR A 31 5.56 -13.73 -43.67
CA THR A 31 6.37 -13.31 -42.51
C THR A 31 5.52 -13.19 -41.24
N ALA A 32 4.28 -12.70 -41.35
CA ALA A 32 3.34 -12.68 -40.24
C ALA A 32 2.94 -14.09 -39.79
N GLY A 33 2.69 -15.02 -40.73
CA GLY A 33 2.37 -16.42 -40.43
C GLY A 33 3.53 -17.16 -39.76
N LEU A 34 4.75 -17.03 -40.28
CA LEU A 34 5.96 -17.58 -39.65
C LEU A 34 6.22 -16.97 -38.28
N GLY A 35 6.01 -15.65 -38.15
CA GLY A 35 6.08 -14.94 -36.87
C GLY A 35 5.12 -15.53 -35.85
N ALA A 36 3.85 -15.78 -36.24
CA ALA A 36 2.84 -16.37 -35.37
C ALA A 36 3.24 -17.78 -34.89
N LEU A 37 3.72 -18.64 -35.79
CA LEU A 37 4.18 -19.99 -35.41
C LEU A 37 5.37 -19.93 -34.45
N ALA A 38 6.37 -19.09 -34.76
CA ALA A 38 7.55 -18.93 -33.91
C ALA A 38 7.19 -18.35 -32.53
N GLY A 39 6.36 -17.32 -32.49
CA GLY A 39 5.91 -16.68 -31.26
C GLY A 39 5.10 -17.64 -30.38
N ALA A 40 4.19 -18.42 -30.97
CA ALA A 40 3.44 -19.44 -30.27
C ALA A 40 4.36 -20.51 -29.66
N ALA A 41 5.30 -21.03 -30.44
CA ALA A 41 6.27 -22.03 -29.97
C ALA A 41 7.14 -21.50 -28.81
N VAL A 42 7.67 -20.28 -28.94
CA VAL A 42 8.53 -19.65 -27.93
C VAL A 42 7.78 -19.43 -26.61
N LEU A 43 6.57 -18.85 -26.65
CA LEU A 43 5.86 -18.52 -25.42
C LEU A 43 5.26 -19.77 -24.76
N ALA A 44 4.78 -20.75 -25.55
CA ALA A 44 4.31 -22.03 -25.05
C ALA A 44 5.44 -22.83 -24.37
N THR A 45 6.63 -22.88 -24.99
CA THR A 45 7.80 -23.56 -24.41
C THR A 45 8.24 -22.86 -23.12
N SER A 46 8.28 -21.53 -23.13
CA SER A 46 8.61 -20.73 -21.96
C SER A 46 7.64 -20.95 -20.80
N GLU A 47 6.32 -20.95 -21.07
CA GLU A 47 5.29 -21.23 -20.07
C GLU A 47 5.42 -22.66 -19.53
N TYR A 48 5.60 -23.65 -20.41
CA TYR A 48 5.78 -25.04 -19.99
C TYR A 48 6.97 -25.20 -19.04
N VAL A 49 8.13 -24.62 -19.38
CA VAL A 49 9.33 -24.66 -18.53
C VAL A 49 9.11 -23.90 -17.22
N ALA A 50 8.46 -22.73 -17.27
CA ALA A 50 8.17 -21.94 -16.07
C ALA A 50 7.27 -22.71 -15.11
N ARG A 51 6.18 -23.32 -15.59
CA ARG A 51 5.23 -24.10 -14.77
C ARG A 51 5.82 -25.39 -14.23
N ARG A 52 6.69 -26.06 -14.99
CA ARG A 52 7.39 -27.27 -14.53
C ARG A 52 8.35 -27.01 -13.37
N ARG A 53 8.88 -25.79 -13.26
CA ARG A 53 9.83 -25.39 -12.21
C ARG A 53 9.18 -24.61 -11.06
N GLN A 54 7.94 -24.17 -11.25
CA GLN A 54 7.19 -23.38 -10.27
C GLN A 54 6.80 -24.24 -9.08
N ARG A 55 7.09 -23.77 -7.86
CA ARG A 55 6.59 -24.38 -6.63
C ARG A 55 5.15 -23.95 -6.36
N PRO A 56 4.40 -24.64 -5.48
CA PRO A 56 3.13 -24.13 -4.96
C PRO A 56 3.28 -22.68 -4.51
N ASP A 57 2.28 -21.86 -4.83
CA ASP A 57 2.11 -20.46 -4.38
C ASP A 57 3.19 -19.46 -4.86
N GLU A 58 4.12 -19.91 -5.71
CA GLU A 58 5.00 -19.02 -6.44
C GLU A 58 4.29 -18.43 -7.68
N ILE A 59 4.83 -17.35 -8.22
CA ILE A 59 4.48 -16.82 -9.55
C ILE A 59 5.47 -17.33 -10.60
N PRO A 60 5.13 -17.35 -11.90
CA PRO A 60 6.04 -17.81 -12.94
C PRO A 60 7.41 -17.12 -12.89
N ALA A 61 8.45 -17.86 -13.26
CA ALA A 61 9.82 -17.36 -13.24
C ALA A 61 9.96 -16.02 -13.98
N LEU A 62 10.82 -15.14 -13.46
CA LEU A 62 10.98 -13.77 -13.98
C LEU A 62 11.23 -13.70 -15.50
N PRO A 63 12.10 -14.53 -16.12
CA PRO A 63 12.32 -14.48 -17.57
C PRO A 63 11.05 -14.70 -18.39
N HIS A 64 10.20 -15.65 -17.96
CA HIS A 64 8.91 -15.90 -18.61
C HIS A 64 8.00 -14.67 -18.51
N ARG A 65 7.89 -14.07 -17.31
CA ARG A 65 7.06 -12.86 -17.11
C ARG A 65 7.53 -11.67 -17.95
N ILE A 66 8.85 -11.50 -18.12
CA ILE A 66 9.42 -10.45 -18.99
C ILE A 66 9.03 -10.71 -20.45
N LEU A 67 9.19 -11.94 -20.91
CA LEU A 67 8.83 -12.35 -22.27
C LEU A 67 7.32 -12.15 -22.54
N ALA A 68 6.46 -12.60 -21.62
CA ALA A 68 5.01 -12.43 -21.71
C ALA A 68 4.60 -10.95 -21.75
N SER A 69 5.28 -10.08 -20.99
CA SER A 69 5.04 -8.62 -21.02
C SER A 69 5.31 -8.05 -22.42
N GLY A 70 6.40 -8.49 -23.07
CA GLY A 70 6.70 -8.11 -24.45
C GLY A 70 5.67 -8.66 -25.45
N ALA A 71 5.19 -9.88 -25.24
CA ALA A 71 4.17 -10.51 -26.07
C ALA A 71 2.83 -9.78 -26.00
N VAL A 72 2.44 -9.27 -24.83
CA VAL A 72 1.26 -8.40 -24.68
C VAL A 72 1.47 -7.04 -25.36
N ALA A 73 2.67 -6.46 -25.22
CA ALA A 73 2.97 -5.14 -25.77
C ALA A 73 3.00 -5.10 -27.30
N ALA A 74 3.42 -6.19 -27.96
CA ALA A 74 3.54 -6.27 -29.42
C ALA A 74 2.21 -5.99 -30.19
N PRO A 75 1.09 -6.70 -29.93
CA PRO A 75 -0.18 -6.44 -30.62
C PRO A 75 -0.77 -5.08 -30.24
N LEU A 76 -0.59 -4.62 -29.00
CA LEU A 76 -1.02 -3.28 -28.59
C LEU A 76 -0.24 -2.18 -29.34
N GLY A 77 1.07 -2.36 -29.51
CA GLY A 77 1.91 -1.46 -30.31
C GLY A 77 1.52 -1.46 -31.79
N TRP A 78 1.19 -2.62 -32.35
CA TRP A 78 0.65 -2.74 -33.71
C TRP A 78 -0.67 -1.97 -33.85
N ALA A 79 -1.63 -2.21 -32.96
CA ALA A 79 -2.94 -1.56 -32.98
C ALA A 79 -2.81 -0.04 -32.79
N ALA A 80 -1.99 0.42 -31.84
CA ALA A 80 -1.70 1.83 -31.64
C ALA A 80 -1.11 2.47 -32.89
N GLY A 81 -0.14 1.82 -33.55
CA GLY A 81 0.43 2.29 -34.80
C GLY A 81 -0.60 2.38 -35.94
N ALA A 82 -1.47 1.38 -36.07
CA ALA A 82 -2.52 1.34 -37.09
C ALA A 82 -3.58 2.43 -36.89
N LEU A 83 -4.02 2.64 -35.64
CA LEU A 83 -5.09 3.60 -35.29
C LEU A 83 -4.60 5.05 -35.29
N THR A 84 -3.41 5.30 -34.74
CA THR A 84 -2.94 6.66 -34.48
C THR A 84 -1.98 7.19 -35.54
N ARG A 85 -1.46 6.31 -36.42
CA ARG A 85 -0.39 6.61 -37.40
C ARG A 85 0.85 7.28 -36.80
N GLN A 86 1.08 7.09 -35.50
CA GLN A 86 2.22 7.66 -34.80
C GLN A 86 3.51 6.89 -35.12
N PRO A 87 4.66 7.56 -35.17
CA PRO A 87 5.95 6.91 -35.38
C PRO A 87 6.29 5.97 -34.21
N ALA A 88 7.08 4.94 -34.52
CA ALA A 88 7.55 3.93 -33.57
C ALA A 88 8.14 4.53 -32.27
N ALA A 89 8.85 5.66 -32.37
CA ALA A 89 9.41 6.37 -31.22
C ALA A 89 8.35 6.90 -30.23
N ARG A 90 7.20 7.40 -30.72
CA ARG A 90 6.10 7.86 -29.84
C ARG A 90 5.37 6.68 -29.21
N VAL A 91 5.20 5.59 -29.97
CA VAL A 91 4.63 4.33 -29.44
C VAL A 91 5.54 3.73 -28.36
N ALA A 92 6.86 3.77 -28.53
CA ALA A 92 7.82 3.37 -27.51
C ALA A 92 7.68 4.22 -26.23
N LEU A 93 7.64 5.56 -26.35
CA LEU A 93 7.44 6.44 -25.21
C LEU A 93 6.14 6.12 -24.45
N ALA A 94 5.03 5.95 -25.17
CA ALA A 94 3.75 5.60 -24.59
C ALA A 94 3.77 4.22 -23.91
N ALA A 95 4.33 3.20 -24.57
CA ALA A 95 4.45 1.85 -24.01
C ALA A 95 5.33 1.83 -22.75
N GLY A 96 6.44 2.58 -22.76
CA GLY A 96 7.27 2.79 -21.57
C GLY A 96 6.50 3.49 -20.45
N GLY A 97 5.74 4.55 -20.77
CA GLY A 97 4.88 5.25 -19.80
C GLY A 97 3.82 4.35 -19.16
N VAL A 98 3.11 3.54 -19.96
CA VAL A 98 2.13 2.57 -19.45
C VAL A 98 2.80 1.52 -18.57
N ALA A 99 3.91 0.93 -19.02
CA ALA A 99 4.62 -0.09 -18.24
C ALA A 99 5.19 0.47 -16.93
N GLY A 100 5.65 1.72 -16.95
CA GLY A 100 6.05 2.49 -15.77
C GLY A 100 4.88 2.72 -14.83
N GLY A 101 3.76 3.24 -15.34
CA GLY A 101 2.56 3.59 -14.55
C GLY A 101 1.88 2.42 -13.86
N LEU A 102 2.09 1.18 -14.32
CA LEU A 102 1.65 -0.03 -13.63
C LEU A 102 2.53 -0.39 -12.40
N GLY A 103 3.65 0.32 -12.18
CA GLY A 103 4.53 0.10 -11.05
C GLY A 103 4.09 0.90 -9.81
N VAL A 104 4.23 0.30 -8.63
CA VAL A 104 3.93 0.96 -7.34
C VAL A 104 5.09 1.86 -6.85
N ARG A 105 6.32 1.61 -7.32
CA ARG A 105 7.52 2.40 -6.96
C ARG A 105 7.58 3.67 -7.81
N PRO A 106 7.64 4.89 -7.22
CA PRO A 106 7.77 6.13 -7.98
C PRO A 106 8.95 6.13 -8.96
N GLN A 107 10.08 5.53 -8.55
CA GLN A 107 11.26 5.39 -9.39
C GLN A 107 11.02 4.46 -10.59
N LYS A 108 10.19 3.40 -10.44
CA LYS A 108 9.77 2.53 -11.56
C LYS A 108 8.83 3.26 -12.50
N VAL A 109 7.91 4.08 -11.97
CA VAL A 109 7.01 4.90 -12.78
C VAL A 109 7.81 5.85 -13.68
N ALA A 110 8.81 6.55 -13.12
CA ALA A 110 9.68 7.45 -13.87
C ALA A 110 10.60 6.70 -14.87
N LEU A 111 11.06 5.49 -14.52
CA LEU A 111 11.91 4.68 -15.39
C LEU A 111 11.21 4.32 -16.71
N GLY A 112 9.90 4.13 -16.72
CA GLY A 112 9.13 3.76 -17.91
C GLY A 112 9.31 4.72 -19.09
N PRO A 113 8.91 6.00 -18.97
CA PRO A 113 9.15 7.02 -19.98
C PRO A 113 10.63 7.22 -20.30
N ALA A 114 11.52 7.14 -19.31
CA ALA A 114 12.97 7.27 -19.51
C ALA A 114 13.52 6.19 -20.45
N VAL A 115 13.11 4.92 -20.26
CA VAL A 115 13.47 3.82 -21.16
C VAL A 115 12.88 4.04 -22.56
N GLY A 116 11.63 4.49 -22.66
CA GLY A 116 11.01 4.82 -23.94
C GLY A 116 11.75 5.92 -24.70
N LEU A 117 12.26 6.95 -24.01
CA LEU A 117 13.10 7.99 -24.60
C LEU A 117 14.50 7.48 -24.98
N ALA A 118 15.14 6.71 -24.12
CA ALA A 118 16.49 6.18 -24.34
C ALA A 118 16.55 5.23 -25.54
N LEU A 119 15.47 4.49 -25.81
CA LEU A 119 15.40 3.55 -26.93
C LEU A 119 15.01 4.18 -28.27
N ARG A 120 14.71 5.48 -28.33
CA ARG A 120 14.37 6.19 -29.58
C ARG A 120 15.31 5.89 -30.76
N PRO A 121 16.66 5.93 -30.64
CA PRO A 121 17.53 5.59 -31.76
C PRO A 121 17.42 4.12 -32.19
N VAL A 122 17.20 3.21 -31.25
CA VAL A 122 17.07 1.76 -31.50
C VAL A 122 15.77 1.42 -32.21
N VAL A 123 14.68 2.11 -31.85
CA VAL A 123 13.33 1.84 -32.38
C VAL A 123 12.96 2.70 -33.59
N ALA A 124 13.78 3.68 -33.97
CA ALA A 124 13.48 4.63 -35.05
C ALA A 124 13.18 3.93 -36.41
N ARG A 125 13.82 2.80 -36.69
CA ARG A 125 13.63 2.01 -37.93
C ARG A 125 12.77 0.75 -37.72
N ARG A 126 12.09 0.64 -36.59
CA ARG A 126 11.29 -0.53 -36.22
C ARG A 126 9.80 -0.27 -36.46
N THR A 127 9.00 -1.33 -36.53
CA THR A 127 7.54 -1.18 -36.55
C THR A 127 7.03 -0.75 -35.17
N PRO A 128 5.84 -0.11 -35.06
CA PRO A 128 5.22 0.19 -33.78
C PRO A 128 5.09 -1.01 -32.82
N ALA A 129 4.79 -2.19 -33.37
CA ALA A 129 4.74 -3.45 -32.62
C ALA A 129 6.09 -3.80 -32.00
N GLN A 130 7.16 -3.74 -32.81
CA GLN A 130 8.53 -4.00 -32.37
C GLN A 130 8.97 -2.97 -31.33
N ALA A 131 8.64 -1.69 -31.53
CA ALA A 131 9.00 -0.61 -30.62
C ALA A 131 8.35 -0.77 -29.24
N ALA A 132 7.06 -1.11 -29.18
CA ALA A 132 6.36 -1.38 -27.92
C ALA A 132 6.96 -2.61 -27.21
N ALA A 133 7.14 -3.72 -27.92
CA ALA A 133 7.68 -4.95 -27.35
C ALA A 133 9.11 -4.76 -26.80
N VAL A 134 10.01 -4.17 -27.59
CA VAL A 134 11.39 -3.89 -27.15
C VAL A 134 11.40 -2.95 -25.94
N THR A 135 10.58 -1.90 -25.95
CA THR A 135 10.54 -0.93 -24.84
C THR A 135 10.04 -1.58 -23.55
N VAL A 136 8.95 -2.35 -23.60
CA VAL A 136 8.42 -3.03 -22.41
C VAL A 136 9.40 -4.08 -21.88
N VAL A 137 10.03 -4.87 -22.76
CA VAL A 137 11.04 -5.86 -22.35
C VAL A 137 12.25 -5.16 -21.71
N ALA A 138 12.77 -4.10 -22.33
CA ALA A 138 13.89 -3.34 -21.81
C ALA A 138 13.55 -2.70 -20.46
N TYR A 139 12.36 -2.11 -20.33
CA TYR A 139 11.87 -1.57 -19.06
C TYR A 139 11.80 -2.65 -17.98
N ARG A 140 11.25 -3.83 -18.30
CA ARG A 140 11.13 -4.94 -17.33
C ARG A 140 12.49 -5.49 -16.92
N LEU A 141 13.45 -5.58 -17.85
CA LEU A 141 14.83 -5.97 -17.55
C LEU A 141 15.52 -4.92 -16.66
N ALA A 142 15.44 -3.64 -17.01
CA ALA A 142 16.01 -2.56 -16.22
C ALA A 142 15.37 -2.48 -14.82
N ALA A 143 14.04 -2.61 -14.74
CA ALA A 143 13.32 -2.58 -13.48
C ALA A 143 13.67 -3.77 -12.58
N ALA A 144 13.87 -4.97 -13.15
CA ALA A 144 14.33 -6.13 -12.41
C ALA A 144 15.79 -6.01 -11.93
N ALA A 145 16.65 -5.38 -12.74
CA ALA A 145 18.05 -5.18 -12.38
C ALA A 145 18.23 -4.12 -11.28
N LEU A 146 17.50 -3.00 -11.40
CA LEU A 146 17.64 -1.82 -10.54
C LEU A 146 16.82 -1.89 -9.24
N PHE A 147 15.70 -2.63 -9.23
CA PHE A 147 14.79 -2.67 -8.08
C PHE A 147 14.53 -4.11 -7.65
N ARG A 148 15.51 -4.66 -6.91
CA ARG A 148 15.51 -6.07 -6.48
C ARG A 148 14.65 -6.33 -5.26
N ASP A 149 14.45 -5.32 -4.41
CA ASP A 149 13.69 -5.52 -3.18
C ASP A 149 12.20 -5.70 -3.50
N PRO A 150 11.50 -6.55 -2.74
CA PRO A 150 10.06 -6.74 -2.91
C PRO A 150 9.32 -5.42 -2.66
N GLN A 151 8.24 -5.20 -3.41
CA GLN A 151 7.30 -4.10 -3.13
C GLN A 151 6.31 -4.51 -2.04
N VAL A 152 5.94 -5.78 -2.07
CA VAL A 152 5.04 -6.45 -1.14
C VAL A 152 5.59 -7.87 -0.99
N THR A 153 5.53 -8.40 0.23
CA THR A 153 5.95 -9.77 0.55
C THR A 153 4.77 -10.49 1.18
N LEU A 154 4.42 -11.68 0.68
CA LEU A 154 3.48 -12.56 1.38
C LEU A 154 4.15 -13.03 2.66
N LEU A 155 3.61 -12.59 3.80
CA LEU A 155 4.17 -12.89 5.11
C LEU A 155 3.57 -14.19 5.66
N ALA A 156 2.24 -14.33 5.51
CA ALA A 156 1.49 -15.48 5.99
C ALA A 156 0.24 -15.67 5.13
N GLU A 157 -0.19 -16.92 4.99
CA GLU A 157 -1.43 -17.31 4.34
C GLU A 157 -2.20 -18.20 5.32
N ARG A 158 -3.49 -17.92 5.49
CA ARG A 158 -4.40 -18.66 6.36
C ARG A 158 -3.86 -18.85 7.79
N ALA A 159 -3.24 -17.81 8.35
CA ALA A 159 -2.71 -17.84 9.71
C ALA A 159 -3.80 -17.51 10.73
N ALA A 160 -3.69 -18.06 11.95
CA ALA A 160 -4.54 -17.63 13.05
C ALA A 160 -4.15 -16.20 13.49
N PRO A 161 -5.09 -15.38 13.98
CA PRO A 161 -4.77 -14.06 14.53
C PRO A 161 -3.68 -14.08 15.62
N ASP A 162 -3.66 -15.11 16.46
CA ASP A 162 -2.69 -15.29 17.54
C ASP A 162 -1.26 -15.55 17.04
N ASP A 163 -1.08 -16.00 15.79
CA ASP A 163 0.22 -16.15 15.15
C ASP A 163 0.76 -14.81 14.63
N LEU A 164 -0.12 -13.84 14.39
CA LEU A 164 0.19 -12.49 13.91
C LEU A 164 -0.25 -11.38 14.88
N PRO A 165 0.19 -11.35 16.17
CA PRO A 165 -0.25 -10.33 17.16
C PRO A 165 0.04 -8.88 16.79
N PHE A 166 0.90 -8.66 15.79
CA PHE A 166 1.20 -7.32 15.28
C PHE A 166 0.12 -6.80 14.33
N VAL A 167 -0.67 -7.68 13.71
CA VAL A 167 -1.79 -7.31 12.83
C VAL A 167 -3.03 -7.05 13.69
N VAL A 168 -3.80 -6.00 13.36
CA VAL A 168 -5.12 -5.75 13.95
C VAL A 168 -6.17 -6.34 13.00
N PRO A 169 -6.79 -7.50 13.32
CA PRO A 169 -7.61 -8.27 12.39
C PRO A 169 -9.07 -7.78 12.32
N LEU A 170 -9.30 -6.47 12.49
CA LEU A 170 -10.64 -5.89 12.54
C LEU A 170 -10.99 -5.30 11.17
N ALA A 171 -11.77 -6.06 10.40
CA ALA A 171 -12.19 -5.71 9.04
C ALA A 171 -13.60 -5.10 9.03
N ALA A 172 -13.89 -4.30 8.01
CA ALA A 172 -15.26 -3.89 7.74
C ALA A 172 -15.98 -4.97 6.93
N GLN A 173 -17.17 -5.38 7.38
CA GLN A 173 -18.03 -6.32 6.64
C GLN A 173 -18.71 -5.65 5.43
N GLY A 174 -18.90 -4.33 5.48
CA GLY A 174 -19.49 -3.53 4.41
C GLY A 174 -18.46 -2.96 3.43
N GLY A 175 -18.94 -2.50 2.27
CA GLY A 175 -18.11 -1.81 1.27
C GLY A 175 -17.65 -0.40 1.68
N TYR A 176 -18.11 0.11 2.82
CA TYR A 176 -17.81 1.43 3.34
C TYR A 176 -17.59 1.35 4.86
N VAL A 177 -16.47 1.93 5.34
CA VAL A 177 -16.09 1.92 6.75
C VAL A 177 -16.87 3.01 7.51
N GLY A 178 -16.64 4.27 7.16
CA GLY A 178 -17.36 5.41 7.73
C GLY A 178 -17.11 5.67 9.21
N THR A 179 -17.74 6.72 9.74
CA THR A 179 -17.64 7.12 11.15
C THR A 179 -18.41 6.20 12.11
N ASP A 180 -19.24 5.29 11.57
CA ASP A 180 -20.08 4.35 12.32
C ASP A 180 -19.43 2.96 12.49
N PHE A 181 -18.25 2.73 11.92
CA PHE A 181 -17.55 1.44 11.95
C PHE A 181 -17.47 0.84 13.37
N VAL A 182 -17.08 1.65 14.37
CA VAL A 182 -16.88 1.16 15.76
C VAL A 182 -18.20 0.69 16.38
N ARG A 183 -19.34 1.31 16.02
CA ARG A 183 -20.66 0.88 16.46
C ARG A 183 -21.04 -0.47 15.84
N THR A 184 -20.77 -0.66 14.55
CA THR A 184 -20.99 -1.95 13.88
C THR A 184 -20.10 -3.02 14.48
N LEU A 185 -18.82 -2.71 14.70
CA LEU A 185 -17.87 -3.60 15.33
C LEU A 185 -18.32 -4.04 16.73
N ALA A 186 -18.94 -3.16 17.52
CA ALA A 186 -19.46 -3.51 18.83
C ALA A 186 -20.53 -4.62 18.77
N THR A 187 -21.37 -4.61 17.73
CA THR A 187 -22.37 -5.66 17.51
C THR A 187 -21.72 -6.99 17.14
N GLU A 188 -20.62 -6.95 16.39
CA GLU A 188 -19.85 -8.14 15.98
C GLU A 188 -19.08 -8.77 17.14
N LEU A 189 -18.55 -7.94 18.04
CA LEU A 189 -17.79 -8.37 19.22
C LEU A 189 -18.66 -8.68 20.44
N ASP A 190 -19.99 -8.55 20.32
CA ASP A 190 -20.93 -8.64 21.46
C ASP A 190 -20.51 -7.74 22.64
N GLY A 191 -20.09 -6.51 22.31
CA GLY A 191 -19.51 -5.55 23.26
C GLY A 191 -20.35 -4.29 23.44
N ASP A 192 -20.16 -3.64 24.59
CA ASP A 192 -20.86 -2.40 24.94
C ASP A 192 -20.22 -1.20 24.24
N TYR A 193 -20.98 -0.58 23.33
CA TYR A 193 -20.54 0.59 22.57
C TYR A 193 -20.73 1.89 23.35
N THR A 194 -19.66 2.67 23.47
CA THR A 194 -19.70 4.05 23.96
C THR A 194 -19.19 5.01 22.88
N ARG A 195 -20.04 5.94 22.46
CA ARG A 195 -19.67 7.02 21.54
C ARG A 195 -19.00 8.16 22.30
N ASP A 196 -17.95 8.73 21.72
CA ASP A 196 -17.22 9.91 22.23
C ASP A 196 -16.89 9.75 23.73
N ALA A 197 -16.23 8.63 24.05
CA ALA A 197 -15.90 8.27 25.41
C ALA A 197 -15.08 9.38 26.08
N ALA A 198 -15.49 9.79 27.28
CA ALA A 198 -14.80 10.82 28.03
C ALA A 198 -13.55 10.26 28.73
N ASP A 199 -12.53 11.10 28.85
CA ASP A 199 -11.30 10.81 29.59
C ASP A 199 -10.53 9.52 29.18
N VAL A 200 -10.51 9.20 27.89
CA VAL A 200 -9.80 8.03 27.35
C VAL A 200 -8.66 8.44 26.42
N GLY A 201 -7.64 7.57 26.34
CA GLY A 201 -6.54 7.68 25.40
C GLY A 201 -6.58 6.66 24.28
N ILE A 202 -5.70 6.84 23.31
CA ILE A 202 -5.46 5.86 22.24
C ILE A 202 -4.78 4.59 22.76
N VAL A 203 -4.10 4.66 23.90
CA VAL A 203 -3.59 3.50 24.62
C VAL A 203 -4.12 3.50 26.06
N ALA A 204 -4.19 2.34 26.69
CA ALA A 204 -4.61 2.23 28.09
C ALA A 204 -3.54 2.76 29.05
N SER A 205 -2.29 2.38 28.82
CA SER A 205 -1.13 2.85 29.57
C SER A 205 0.13 2.75 28.70
N LEU A 206 1.00 3.77 28.77
CA LEU A 206 2.33 3.67 28.16
C LEU A 206 3.20 2.60 28.83
N ASP A 207 2.85 2.14 30.04
CA ASP A 207 3.60 1.11 30.74
C ASP A 207 3.56 -0.25 30.01
N GLU A 208 2.54 -0.48 29.19
CA GLU A 208 2.46 -1.66 28.32
C GLU A 208 3.55 -1.69 27.24
N LEU A 209 4.12 -0.52 26.93
CA LEU A 209 5.16 -0.34 25.92
C LEU A 209 6.58 -0.54 26.48
N VAL A 210 6.73 -0.73 27.80
CA VAL A 210 8.05 -0.87 28.44
C VAL A 210 8.87 -2.01 27.83
N GLY A 211 10.15 -1.76 27.58
CA GLY A 211 11.08 -2.80 27.15
C GLY A 211 12.07 -2.32 26.10
N GLY A 212 13.17 -3.07 26.00
CA GLY A 212 14.28 -2.66 25.16
C GLY A 212 14.90 -1.36 25.65
N ASP A 213 14.83 -0.34 24.81
CA ASP A 213 15.39 0.99 25.07
C ASP A 213 14.31 2.02 25.44
N PHE A 214 13.07 1.56 25.64
CA PHE A 214 11.93 2.41 25.96
C PHE A 214 11.51 2.25 27.44
N TYR A 215 11.51 3.37 28.16
CA TYR A 215 11.09 3.47 29.55
C TYR A 215 10.02 4.56 29.70
N PRO A 216 8.77 4.20 30.02
CA PRO A 216 7.64 5.13 30.11
C PRO A 216 7.84 6.27 31.11
N THR A 217 8.61 6.04 32.18
CA THR A 217 8.92 7.04 33.21
C THR A 217 9.84 8.16 32.72
N ALA A 218 10.53 7.96 31.60
CA ALA A 218 11.38 8.98 30.97
C ALA A 218 10.61 9.85 29.96
N VAL A 219 9.34 9.53 29.68
CA VAL A 219 8.47 10.33 28.82
C VAL A 219 7.96 11.55 29.60
N ASP A 220 7.93 12.70 28.95
CA ASP A 220 7.37 13.93 29.50
C ASP A 220 5.91 13.67 29.95
N PRO A 221 5.51 14.06 31.17
CA PRO A 221 4.17 13.81 31.69
C PRO A 221 3.03 14.31 30.79
N LEU A 222 3.23 15.42 30.08
CA LEU A 222 2.25 15.97 29.14
C LEU A 222 2.13 15.08 27.90
N VAL A 223 3.25 14.56 27.39
CA VAL A 223 3.24 13.59 26.27
C VAL A 223 2.55 12.30 26.72
N ARG A 224 2.87 11.80 27.93
CA ARG A 224 2.21 10.62 28.51
C ARG A 224 0.70 10.81 28.62
N GLU A 225 0.27 11.94 29.19
CA GLU A 225 -1.15 12.26 29.31
C GLU A 225 -1.84 12.31 27.95
N PHE A 226 -1.20 12.82 26.90
CA PHE A 226 -1.79 12.82 25.56
C PHE A 226 -2.08 11.41 25.02
N TYR A 227 -1.21 10.44 25.26
CA TYR A 227 -1.42 9.06 24.81
C TYR A 227 -2.47 8.32 25.65
N GLU A 228 -2.48 8.54 26.97
CA GLU A 228 -3.37 7.86 27.94
C GLU A 228 -4.74 8.55 28.08
N HIS A 229 -4.85 9.84 27.73
CA HIS A 229 -6.06 10.68 27.84
C HIS A 229 -6.23 11.63 26.63
N THR A 230 -6.05 11.09 25.42
CA THR A 230 -6.15 11.82 24.14
C THR A 230 -7.40 12.68 24.01
N THR A 231 -8.55 12.27 24.55
CA THR A 231 -9.80 13.05 24.47
C THR A 231 -9.76 14.39 25.19
N ARG A 232 -8.82 14.59 26.14
CA ARG A 232 -8.55 15.88 26.80
C ARG A 232 -7.88 16.89 25.87
N PHE A 233 -7.44 16.49 24.68
CA PHE A 233 -6.68 17.34 23.77
C PHE A 233 -7.45 17.64 22.48
N ALA A 234 -7.30 18.85 21.99
CA ALA A 234 -7.67 19.27 20.64
C ALA A 234 -6.41 19.23 19.75
N LEU A 235 -6.58 18.79 18.50
CA LEU A 235 -5.49 18.65 17.54
C LEU A 235 -5.78 19.50 16.31
N ASP A 236 -4.84 20.36 15.96
CA ASP A 236 -4.79 21.06 14.68
C ASP A 236 -3.73 20.38 13.80
N ILE A 237 -4.04 20.23 12.51
CA ILE A 237 -3.27 19.41 11.56
C ILE A 237 -2.96 20.22 10.31
N GLU A 238 -1.68 20.44 10.05
CA GLU A 238 -1.20 21.05 8.81
C GLU A 238 -0.50 20.00 7.93
N PRO A 239 -1.11 19.59 6.79
CA PRO A 239 -0.52 18.61 5.90
C PRO A 239 0.47 19.23 4.90
N GLU A 240 1.72 18.78 4.93
CA GLU A 240 2.80 19.16 4.02
C GLU A 240 3.06 18.07 2.97
N TRP A 241 2.36 18.17 1.83
CA TRP A 241 2.53 17.26 0.71
C TRP A 241 3.70 17.65 -0.20
N ARG A 242 4.54 16.67 -0.57
CA ARG A 242 5.52 16.85 -1.65
C ARG A 242 4.82 16.97 -3.00
N ALA A 243 5.31 17.88 -3.85
CA ALA A 243 4.66 18.21 -5.13
C ALA A 243 4.52 17.01 -6.09
N TRP A 244 5.48 16.07 -6.06
CA TRP A 244 5.51 14.92 -6.96
C TRP A 244 4.39 13.90 -6.70
N VAL A 245 3.81 13.86 -5.49
CA VAL A 245 2.72 12.90 -5.12
C VAL A 245 1.33 13.41 -5.43
N ARG A 246 1.15 14.73 -5.49
CA ARG A 246 -0.17 15.37 -5.66
C ARG A 246 -1.03 14.76 -6.78
N PRO A 247 -0.53 14.56 -8.03
CA PRO A 247 -1.38 14.02 -9.09
C PRO A 247 -1.81 12.56 -8.83
N GLY A 248 -0.90 11.72 -8.33
CA GLY A 248 -1.20 10.32 -8.02
C GLY A 248 -2.17 10.19 -6.85
N TYR A 249 -2.01 11.03 -5.82
CA TYR A 249 -2.92 11.03 -4.68
C TYR A 249 -4.33 11.51 -5.04
N LEU A 250 -4.50 12.48 -5.94
CA LEU A 250 -5.84 12.88 -6.42
C LEU A 250 -6.60 11.72 -7.08
N LEU A 251 -5.88 10.88 -7.83
CA LEU A 251 -6.44 9.68 -8.42
C LEU A 251 -6.79 8.65 -7.34
N TYR A 252 -5.85 8.35 -6.44
CA TYR A 252 -6.06 7.44 -5.30
C TYR A 252 -7.26 7.87 -4.45
N ARG A 253 -7.35 9.16 -4.13
CA ARG A 253 -8.42 9.73 -3.32
C ARG A 253 -9.79 9.51 -3.96
N THR A 254 -9.90 9.79 -5.25
CA THR A 254 -11.17 9.70 -5.97
C THR A 254 -11.58 8.27 -6.24
N ALA A 255 -10.62 7.40 -6.60
CA ALA A 255 -10.90 6.04 -7.04
C ALA A 255 -10.96 5.02 -5.89
N LEU A 256 -10.30 5.29 -4.75
CA LEU A 256 -10.16 4.34 -3.65
C LEU A 256 -10.56 4.94 -2.30
N ALA A 257 -9.89 6.01 -1.85
CA ALA A 257 -10.05 6.50 -0.47
C ALA A 257 -11.50 6.92 -0.14
N ARG A 258 -12.13 7.71 -1.03
CA ARG A 258 -13.50 8.18 -0.86
C ARG A 258 -14.54 7.05 -0.93
N PRO A 259 -14.53 6.17 -1.95
CA PRO A 259 -15.43 5.02 -1.98
C PRO A 259 -15.31 4.10 -0.77
N LEU A 260 -14.11 3.96 -0.20
CA LEU A 260 -13.87 3.11 0.97
C LEU A 260 -14.25 3.78 2.31
N GLY A 261 -14.32 5.12 2.34
CA GLY A 261 -14.51 5.89 3.58
C GLY A 261 -13.29 5.88 4.50
N GLN A 262 -12.08 5.74 3.94
CA GLN A 262 -10.84 5.55 4.68
C GLN A 262 -9.65 6.26 4.02
N ALA A 263 -8.67 6.71 4.81
CA ALA A 263 -7.41 7.32 4.37
C ALA A 263 -7.56 8.58 3.48
N ASN A 264 -8.59 9.40 3.73
CA ASN A 264 -8.91 10.62 2.98
C ASN A 264 -8.24 11.87 3.60
N VAL A 265 -6.91 11.84 3.70
CA VAL A 265 -6.10 12.92 4.28
C VAL A 265 -6.26 14.24 3.48
N PRO A 266 -6.40 15.41 4.15
CA PRO A 266 -6.58 16.69 3.47
C PRO A 266 -5.38 17.06 2.59
N MET A 267 -5.66 17.61 1.40
CA MET A 267 -4.62 17.99 0.42
C MET A 267 -4.35 19.49 0.31
N ASN A 268 -5.32 20.30 0.72
CA ASN A 268 -5.31 21.74 0.49
C ASN A 268 -5.57 22.48 1.81
N GLN A 269 -4.99 23.66 1.99
CA GLN A 269 -5.24 24.53 3.13
C GLN A 269 -6.74 24.82 3.34
N ARG A 270 -7.53 24.94 2.26
CA ARG A 270 -9.00 25.07 2.35
C ARG A 270 -9.71 23.86 2.98
N GLN A 271 -9.16 22.66 2.83
CA GLN A 271 -9.70 21.44 3.46
C GLN A 271 -9.24 21.32 4.92
N ALA A 272 -8.02 21.75 5.23
CA ALA A 272 -7.59 21.91 6.63
C ALA A 272 -8.47 22.94 7.38
N GLN A 273 -8.92 23.99 6.67
CA GLN A 273 -9.83 25.01 7.19
C GLN A 273 -11.28 24.54 7.42
N ARG A 274 -11.69 23.35 6.93
CA ARG A 274 -13.05 22.81 7.20
C ARG A 274 -13.22 22.40 8.67
N GLY A 275 -12.14 22.37 9.45
CA GLY A 275 -12.13 21.85 10.81
C GLY A 275 -12.16 20.33 10.82
N VAL A 276 -11.48 19.73 11.79
CA VAL A 276 -11.45 18.28 11.98
C VAL A 276 -12.08 17.99 13.33
N VAL A 277 -13.13 17.17 13.34
CA VAL A 277 -13.67 16.60 14.57
C VAL A 277 -12.91 15.31 14.85
N SER A 278 -12.44 15.18 16.09
CA SER A 278 -11.68 14.03 16.56
C SER A 278 -12.39 13.46 17.79
N ARG A 279 -12.84 12.22 17.70
CA ARG A 279 -13.49 11.50 18.81
C ARG A 279 -12.93 10.10 18.97
N ILE A 280 -13.00 9.56 20.18
CA ILE A 280 -12.67 8.16 20.46
C ILE A 280 -13.96 7.46 20.84
N ASP A 281 -14.34 6.48 20.04
CA ASP A 281 -15.43 5.57 20.35
C ASP A 281 -14.82 4.29 20.95
N THR A 282 -15.45 3.70 21.97
CA THR A 282 -14.95 2.50 22.65
C THR A 282 -15.94 1.35 22.57
N VAL A 283 -15.42 0.13 22.57
CA VAL A 283 -16.19 -1.11 22.73
C VAL A 283 -15.60 -1.86 23.91
N ASP A 284 -16.41 -2.09 24.93
CA ASP A 284 -16.08 -2.92 26.07
C ASP A 284 -16.56 -4.35 25.83
N GLN A 285 -15.64 -5.30 25.68
CA GLN A 285 -15.97 -6.70 25.46
C GLN A 285 -16.22 -7.44 26.79
N PRO A 286 -16.98 -8.55 26.77
CA PRO A 286 -17.27 -9.34 27.97
C PRO A 286 -16.04 -9.94 28.67
N ASP A 287 -14.93 -10.12 27.94
CA ASP A 287 -13.65 -10.61 28.45
C ASP A 287 -12.83 -9.52 29.19
N GLY A 288 -13.34 -8.29 29.25
CA GLY A 288 -12.67 -7.13 29.84
C GLY A 288 -11.75 -6.37 28.87
N THR A 289 -11.65 -6.80 27.61
CA THR A 289 -10.86 -6.12 26.58
C THR A 289 -11.60 -4.88 26.08
N ARG A 290 -10.94 -3.72 26.13
CA ARG A 290 -11.48 -2.47 25.57
C ARG A 290 -10.85 -2.14 24.22
N VAL A 291 -11.67 -2.14 23.17
CA VAL A 291 -11.28 -1.66 21.84
C VAL A 291 -11.47 -0.14 21.77
N ARG A 292 -10.49 0.56 21.20
CA ARG A 292 -10.47 2.03 21.07
C ARG A 292 -10.39 2.41 19.59
N GLY A 293 -11.47 2.98 19.07
CA GLY A 293 -11.52 3.49 17.71
C GLY A 293 -11.35 5.00 17.68
N TRP A 294 -10.21 5.48 17.17
CA TRP A 294 -10.00 6.89 16.95
C TRP A 294 -10.54 7.30 15.57
N ILE A 295 -11.61 8.08 15.59
CA ILE A 295 -12.32 8.54 14.39
C ILE A 295 -12.03 10.01 14.16
N ARG A 296 -11.67 10.35 12.93
CA ARG A 296 -11.57 11.73 12.45
C ARG A 296 -12.45 11.95 11.25
N SER A 297 -13.24 13.02 11.26
CA SER A 297 -14.10 13.46 10.17
C SER A 297 -14.01 14.97 9.97
N TYR A 298 -14.43 15.45 8.79
CA TYR A 298 -14.56 16.87 8.55
C TYR A 298 -15.74 17.43 9.35
N ALA A 299 -15.58 18.62 9.95
CA ALA A 299 -16.57 19.17 10.86
C ALA A 299 -17.88 19.60 10.18
N ASP A 300 -17.87 19.84 8.87
CA ASP A 300 -19.01 20.40 8.14
C ASP A 300 -19.96 19.34 7.55
N ASP A 301 -19.44 18.19 7.11
CA ASP A 301 -20.23 17.13 6.46
C ASP A 301 -20.07 15.72 7.08
N ASP A 302 -19.29 15.59 8.16
CA ASP A 302 -18.91 14.31 8.79
C ASP A 302 -18.26 13.31 7.80
N GLU A 303 -17.73 13.77 6.65
CA GLU A 303 -16.98 12.94 5.71
C GLU A 303 -15.76 12.36 6.46
N PRO A 304 -15.62 11.02 6.55
CA PRO A 304 -14.54 10.41 7.32
C PRO A 304 -13.19 10.73 6.66
N ILE A 305 -12.24 11.13 7.50
CA ILE A 305 -10.83 11.25 7.14
C ILE A 305 -10.17 9.89 7.33
N TYR A 306 -10.28 9.33 8.53
CA TYR A 306 -9.92 7.94 8.81
C TYR A 306 -10.54 7.43 10.12
N VAL A 307 -10.61 6.11 10.23
CA VAL A 307 -10.85 5.38 11.49
C VAL A 307 -9.64 4.51 11.76
N GLY A 308 -9.06 4.60 12.96
CA GLY A 308 -7.96 3.75 13.38
C GLY A 308 -8.28 3.04 14.69
N ILE A 309 -8.13 1.72 14.73
CA ILE A 309 -8.26 0.92 15.94
C ILE A 309 -6.88 0.75 16.57
N TYR A 310 -6.70 1.31 17.76
CA TYR A 310 -5.42 1.26 18.47
C TYR A 310 -5.40 0.08 19.43
N THR A 311 -4.32 -0.68 19.36
CA THR A 311 -4.00 -1.75 20.30
C THR A 311 -2.53 -1.71 20.66
N THR A 312 -2.21 -2.33 21.79
CA THR A 312 -0.84 -2.58 22.24
C THR A 312 -0.63 -4.07 22.29
N TYR A 313 0.58 -4.52 21.97
CA TYR A 313 0.94 -5.91 22.20
C TYR A 313 2.41 -6.01 22.56
N ARG A 314 2.80 -7.14 23.16
CA ARG A 314 4.17 -7.37 23.63
C ARG A 314 4.75 -8.62 22.97
N ARG A 315 6.01 -8.55 22.55
CA ARG A 315 6.79 -9.71 22.07
C ARG A 315 8.26 -9.51 22.39
N GLY A 316 8.92 -10.58 22.85
CA GLY A 316 10.36 -10.55 23.14
C GLY A 316 10.75 -9.51 24.21
N GLY A 317 9.88 -9.28 25.20
CA GLY A 317 10.12 -8.30 26.27
C GLY A 317 9.96 -6.83 25.87
N ARG A 318 9.54 -6.54 24.63
CA ARG A 318 9.26 -5.18 24.11
C ARG A 318 7.77 -5.01 23.86
N GLY A 319 7.26 -3.79 24.00
CA GLY A 319 5.89 -3.44 23.63
C GLY A 319 5.84 -2.62 22.34
N TYR A 320 4.73 -2.74 21.62
CA TYR A 320 4.47 -2.08 20.34
C TYR A 320 3.09 -1.45 20.35
N VAL A 321 2.91 -0.42 19.54
CA VAL A 321 1.60 0.14 19.22
C VAL A 321 1.21 -0.34 17.84
N SER A 322 0.09 -1.03 17.72
CA SER A 322 -0.49 -1.40 16.42
C SER A 322 -1.76 -0.60 16.17
N VAL A 323 -1.88 -0.06 14.96
CA VAL A 323 -3.03 0.71 14.51
C VAL A 323 -3.64 0.03 13.30
N GLY A 324 -4.84 -0.52 13.46
CA GLY A 324 -5.62 -1.12 12.37
C GLY A 324 -6.48 -0.07 11.68
N PHE A 325 -6.27 0.10 10.37
CA PHE A 325 -7.16 0.85 9.50
C PHE A 325 -8.08 -0.14 8.79
N PRO A 326 -9.33 -0.32 9.26
CA PRO A 326 -10.26 -1.28 8.66
C PRO A 326 -10.49 -0.98 7.19
N LEU A 327 -10.64 -2.04 6.41
CA LEU A 327 -10.99 -2.05 4.99
C LEU A 327 -12.12 -3.07 4.76
N PRO A 328 -12.88 -2.98 3.66
CA PRO A 328 -13.83 -4.03 3.28
C PRO A 328 -13.12 -5.38 3.15
N GLY A 329 -13.50 -6.36 3.98
CA GLY A 329 -12.92 -7.70 4.01
C GLY A 329 -11.45 -7.78 4.46
N GLY A 330 -10.91 -6.72 5.06
CA GLY A 330 -9.51 -6.70 5.49
C GLY A 330 -9.13 -5.55 6.42
N SER A 331 -7.84 -5.42 6.70
CA SER A 331 -7.27 -4.35 7.53
C SER A 331 -5.91 -3.96 6.99
N PHE A 332 -5.63 -2.66 6.98
CA PHE A 332 -4.27 -2.15 6.81
C PHE A 332 -3.73 -1.80 8.20
N THR A 333 -2.75 -2.55 8.70
CA THR A 333 -2.18 -2.33 10.02
C THR A 333 -0.83 -1.65 9.95
N ALA A 334 -0.62 -0.62 10.77
CA ALA A 334 0.69 -0.04 11.06
C ALA A 334 1.13 -0.48 12.46
N THR A 335 2.22 -1.23 12.56
CA THR A 335 2.84 -1.60 13.83
C THR A 335 4.09 -0.77 14.04
N LEU A 336 4.13 -0.04 15.16
CA LEU A 336 5.11 0.98 15.44
C LEU A 336 5.91 0.62 16.70
N GLU A 337 7.23 0.73 16.59
CA GLU A 337 8.16 0.59 17.69
C GLU A 337 8.28 1.93 18.45
N PRO A 338 8.07 1.95 19.77
CA PRO A 338 8.27 3.14 20.59
C PRO A 338 9.75 3.39 20.89
N ARG A 339 10.18 4.65 20.79
CA ARG A 339 11.53 5.11 21.11
C ARG A 339 11.48 6.43 21.86
N LEU A 340 12.36 6.58 22.84
CA LEU A 340 12.53 7.85 23.54
C LEU A 340 13.22 8.86 22.64
N ARG A 341 12.72 10.10 22.66
CA ARG A 341 13.34 11.25 22.04
C ARG A 341 14.03 12.10 23.12
N PRO A 342 15.15 12.76 22.82
CA PRO A 342 15.73 13.75 23.72
C PRO A 342 14.68 14.77 24.17
N GLY A 343 14.71 15.13 25.46
CA GLY A 343 13.73 16.04 26.06
C GLY A 343 12.39 15.40 26.44
N GLY A 344 12.33 14.07 26.58
CA GLY A 344 11.14 13.36 27.06
C GLY A 344 10.05 13.13 26.01
N GLY A 345 10.34 13.39 24.73
CA GLY A 345 9.40 13.08 23.64
C GLY A 345 9.30 11.58 23.37
N LEU A 346 8.25 11.19 22.63
CA LEU A 346 8.01 9.83 22.16
C LEU A 346 8.07 9.78 20.63
N THR A 347 8.80 8.81 20.09
CA THR A 347 8.78 8.48 18.66
C THR A 347 8.15 7.10 18.48
N LEU A 348 7.16 6.99 17.60
CA LEU A 348 6.61 5.72 17.12
C LEU A 348 7.06 5.53 15.67
N SER A 349 7.80 4.47 15.37
CA SER A 349 8.37 4.26 14.04
C SER A 349 8.01 2.88 13.48
N SER A 350 7.60 2.84 12.21
CA SER A 350 7.45 1.58 11.47
C SER A 350 8.80 1.02 11.00
N HIS A 351 9.88 1.78 11.15
CA HIS A 351 11.24 1.36 10.80
C HIS A 351 11.95 0.85 12.05
N GLY A 352 11.75 -0.43 12.36
CA GLY A 352 12.40 -1.13 13.46
C GLY A 352 13.64 -1.91 13.04
N ALA A 353 14.58 -2.10 13.97
CA ALA A 353 15.60 -3.15 13.84
C ALA A 353 15.03 -4.56 14.09
N HIS A 354 13.76 -4.63 14.49
CA HIS A 354 13.07 -5.83 14.96
C HIS A 354 11.89 -6.18 14.05
N ALA A 355 11.56 -7.47 14.01
CA ALA A 355 10.83 -8.10 12.91
C ALA A 355 9.40 -7.59 12.65
N ASP A 356 8.75 -6.99 13.64
CA ASP A 356 7.31 -6.78 13.61
C ASP A 356 6.89 -5.31 13.42
N ALA A 357 7.83 -4.37 13.43
CA ALA A 357 7.53 -2.99 13.08
C ALA A 357 7.40 -2.88 11.55
N GLY A 358 6.29 -2.31 11.08
CA GLY A 358 6.01 -2.23 9.65
C GLY A 358 4.54 -2.05 9.32
N HIS A 359 4.24 -2.15 8.04
CA HIS A 359 2.88 -2.04 7.49
C HIS A 359 2.43 -3.34 6.87
N TYR A 360 1.19 -3.71 7.16
CA TYR A 360 0.61 -4.99 6.79
C TYR A 360 -0.75 -4.77 6.14
N LEU A 361 -0.93 -5.30 4.94
CA LEU A 361 -2.24 -5.41 4.31
C LEU A 361 -2.75 -6.84 4.51
N THR A 362 -3.81 -6.98 5.29
CA THR A 362 -4.37 -8.27 5.67
C THR A 362 -5.77 -8.43 5.11
N VAL A 363 -6.02 -9.55 4.44
CA VAL A 363 -7.37 -10.02 4.13
C VAL A 363 -7.80 -10.94 5.28
N VAL A 364 -9.02 -10.73 5.77
CA VAL A 364 -9.61 -11.54 6.83
C VAL A 364 -10.66 -12.43 6.19
N ASP A 365 -10.52 -13.75 6.33
CA ASP A 365 -11.51 -14.70 5.86
C ASP A 365 -12.80 -14.56 6.70
N PRO A 366 -13.96 -14.33 6.07
CA PRO A 366 -15.19 -14.00 6.81
C PRO A 366 -15.77 -15.20 7.58
N ASP A 367 -15.50 -16.43 7.15
CA ASP A 367 -16.07 -17.64 7.75
C ASP A 367 -15.18 -18.20 8.86
N THR A 368 -13.86 -18.12 8.66
CA THR A 368 -12.86 -18.74 9.55
C THR A 368 -12.10 -17.75 10.41
N GLY A 369 -12.09 -16.46 10.06
CA GLY A 369 -11.25 -15.46 10.71
C GLY A 369 -9.76 -15.58 10.39
N GLU A 370 -9.37 -16.51 9.51
CA GLU A 370 -7.98 -16.71 9.11
C GLU A 370 -7.43 -15.51 8.34
N LEU A 371 -6.15 -15.22 8.56
CA LEU A 371 -5.47 -14.05 8.03
C LEU A 371 -4.57 -14.41 6.86
N THR A 372 -4.74 -13.70 5.74
CA THR A 372 -3.75 -13.67 4.66
C THR A 372 -3.09 -12.30 4.63
N THR A 373 -1.82 -12.25 5.03
CA THR A 373 -1.12 -11.01 5.34
C THR A 373 0.03 -10.74 4.39
N LEU A 374 0.03 -9.54 3.84
CA LEU A 374 1.06 -8.99 2.99
C LEU A 374 1.83 -7.89 3.73
N MET A 375 3.15 -8.02 3.84
CA MET A 375 4.00 -6.94 4.33
C MET A 375 4.26 -5.91 3.21
N VAL A 376 4.19 -4.62 3.54
CA VAL A 376 4.45 -3.50 2.61
C VAL A 376 5.74 -2.77 3.04
N PRO A 377 6.93 -3.36 2.81
CA PRO A 377 8.20 -2.82 3.31
C PRO A 377 8.58 -1.47 2.69
N GLY A 378 7.92 -1.09 1.60
CA GLY A 378 8.12 0.20 0.96
C GLY A 378 7.40 1.34 1.67
N PHE A 379 6.42 1.09 2.51
CA PHE A 379 5.71 2.14 3.21
C PHE A 379 6.36 2.38 4.57
N GLY A 380 6.62 3.64 4.87
CA GLY A 380 7.37 4.03 6.05
C GLY A 380 6.68 5.15 6.78
N GLU A 381 6.61 5.05 8.10
CA GLU A 381 5.90 5.97 8.98
C GLU A 381 6.74 6.25 10.22
N GLU A 382 6.76 7.51 10.63
CA GLU A 382 7.38 7.95 11.87
C GLU A 382 6.57 9.08 12.48
N LEU A 383 6.05 8.86 13.68
CA LEU A 383 5.33 9.84 14.47
C LEU A 383 6.21 10.26 15.65
N GLN A 384 6.59 11.53 15.70
CA GLN A 384 7.30 12.12 16.83
C GLN A 384 6.36 13.05 17.57
N VAL A 385 6.23 12.89 18.89
CA VAL A 385 5.45 13.77 19.78
C VAL A 385 6.38 14.32 20.86
N TRP A 386 6.34 15.62 21.10
CA TRP A 386 7.15 16.26 22.15
C TRP A 386 6.46 17.50 22.72
N SER A 387 6.88 17.89 23.92
CA SER A 387 6.50 19.15 24.54
C SER A 387 7.46 20.27 24.09
N ASP A 388 6.92 21.41 23.71
CA ASP A 388 7.64 22.63 23.35
C ASP A 388 6.98 23.81 24.07
N ALA A 389 7.68 24.39 25.05
CA ALA A 389 7.20 25.49 25.88
C ALA A 389 5.81 25.26 26.53
N GLY A 390 5.50 24.02 26.92
CA GLY A 390 4.23 23.65 27.57
C GLY A 390 3.07 23.37 26.60
N GLU A 391 3.28 23.50 25.29
CA GLU A 391 2.37 23.00 24.26
C GLU A 391 2.91 21.70 23.65
N LEU A 392 2.03 20.79 23.25
CA LEU A 392 2.44 19.58 22.55
C LEU A 392 2.52 19.83 21.04
N ARG A 393 3.58 19.30 20.44
CA ARG A 393 3.77 19.26 18.99
C ARG A 393 3.97 17.83 18.53
N ALA A 394 3.54 17.55 17.31
CA ALA A 394 3.89 16.29 16.67
C ALA A 394 4.24 16.47 15.20
N ASP A 395 5.18 15.66 14.74
CA ASP A 395 5.50 15.48 13.33
C ASP A 395 5.20 14.04 12.96
N HIS A 396 4.32 13.85 11.98
CA HIS A 396 4.02 12.53 11.45
C HIS A 396 4.48 12.44 10.00
N ALA A 397 5.65 11.84 9.79
CA ALA A 397 6.32 11.73 8.51
C ALA A 397 6.01 10.39 7.84
N PHE A 398 5.64 10.45 6.56
CA PHE A 398 5.41 9.28 5.72
C PHE A 398 6.39 9.26 4.54
N SER A 399 6.86 8.07 4.23
CA SER A 399 7.76 7.81 3.10
C SER A 399 7.30 6.61 2.29
N LEU A 400 7.64 6.61 1.00
CA LEU A 400 7.37 5.53 0.08
C LEU A 400 8.66 5.17 -0.66
N PHE A 401 9.15 3.95 -0.42
CA PHE A 401 10.44 3.42 -0.88
C PHE A 401 11.60 4.38 -0.57
N GLY A 402 11.64 4.87 0.67
CA GLY A 402 12.67 5.80 1.16
C GLY A 402 12.50 7.26 0.71
N LEU A 403 11.47 7.57 -0.09
CA LEU A 403 11.18 8.95 -0.52
C LEU A 403 10.11 9.54 0.38
N PRO A 404 10.41 10.61 1.16
CA PRO A 404 9.39 11.33 1.91
C PRO A 404 8.33 11.89 0.97
N PHE A 405 7.05 11.74 1.32
CA PHE A 405 5.95 12.27 0.51
C PHE A 405 4.95 13.15 1.25
N LEU A 406 4.79 12.93 2.56
CA LEU A 406 3.85 13.66 3.39
C LEU A 406 4.45 13.84 4.78
N VAL A 407 4.31 15.03 5.34
CA VAL A 407 4.48 15.27 6.78
C VAL A 407 3.21 15.92 7.29
N LEU A 408 2.63 15.39 8.35
CA LEU A 408 1.53 16.04 9.06
C LEU A 408 2.12 16.72 10.30
N ARG A 409 2.01 18.04 10.35
CA ARG A 409 2.44 18.84 11.50
C ARG A 409 1.24 19.03 12.42
N TYR A 410 1.40 18.68 13.68
CA TYR A 410 0.34 18.80 14.68
C TYR A 410 0.69 19.87 15.71
N ARG A 411 -0.33 20.65 16.05
CA ARG A 411 -0.37 21.42 17.30
C ARG A 411 -1.43 20.80 18.18
N ILE A 412 -1.05 20.40 19.38
CA ILE A 412 -1.90 19.66 20.30
C ILE A 412 -2.02 20.50 21.57
N ARG A 413 -3.26 20.86 21.91
CA ARG A 413 -3.59 21.71 23.07
C ARG A 413 -4.57 20.98 23.97
N ARG A 414 -4.42 21.13 25.28
CA ARG A 414 -5.48 20.68 26.20
C ARG A 414 -6.75 21.47 25.91
N LYS A 415 -7.89 20.80 25.95
CA LYS A 415 -9.21 21.44 25.94
C LYS A 415 -9.42 22.10 27.30
N ASP A 416 -10.05 23.27 27.28
CA ASP A 416 -10.42 24.00 28.49
C ASP A 416 -11.54 23.30 29.27
#